data_AF-A0A7Y2KNE3-F1
#
_entry.id   AF-A0A7Y2KNE3-F1
#
_cell.length_a   1.000
_cell.length_b   1.000
_cell.length_c   1.000
_cell.angle_alpha   90.00
_cell.angle_beta   90.00
_cell.angle_gamma   90.00
#
_symmetry.space_group_name_H-M   'P 1'
#
loop_
_entity.id
_entity.type
_entity.pdbx_description
1 polymer ?
#
loop_
_entity_poly.entity_id
_entity_poly.type
_entity_poly.pdbx_seq_one_letter_code
_entity_poly.pdbx_strand_id
1 'polypeptide(L)'
;MSGAVRRYALTLVIAFVAALAGVAIGCRLLMPAAPAASDIHMLIHRDIRLDPAQTVALDRLEAQFAATRAVLDARLRGDNARLAAAIEAEHRDGPRVTQAIDAVHHSMGDLQKATLTHVFAMRRVLRPDQAATFDRLVVAKLTDTGR
;
A
#
# COMPACT_ATOMS: atom_id res chain seq x y z
N MET A 1 -33.98 12.65 -29.80
CA MET A 1 -33.88 12.38 -28.35
C MET A 1 -34.39 13.60 -27.60
N SER A 2 -35.43 13.47 -26.77
CA SER A 2 -36.07 14.60 -26.12
C SER A 2 -35.10 15.34 -25.19
N GLY A 3 -35.19 16.67 -25.12
CA GLY A 3 -34.28 17.50 -24.33
C GLY A 3 -34.24 17.14 -22.84
N ALA A 4 -35.31 16.50 -22.33
CA ALA A 4 -35.39 15.96 -20.99
C ALA A 4 -34.44 14.76 -20.79
N VAL A 5 -34.43 13.79 -21.71
CA VAL A 5 -33.56 12.60 -21.61
C VAL A 5 -32.08 12.99 -21.66
N ARG A 6 -31.71 13.97 -22.50
CA ARG A 6 -30.34 14.49 -22.55
C ARG A 6 -29.93 15.18 -21.25
N ARG A 7 -30.84 15.93 -20.62
CA ARG A 7 -30.59 16.59 -19.33
C ARG A 7 -30.43 15.58 -18.21
N TYR A 8 -31.33 14.58 -18.11
CA TYR A 8 -31.22 13.54 -17.09
C TYR A 8 -29.94 12.71 -17.23
N ALA A 9 -29.54 12.35 -18.45
CA ALA A 9 -28.29 11.64 -18.70
C ALA A 9 -27.07 12.49 -18.27
N LEU A 10 -27.07 13.79 -18.56
CA LEU A 10 -25.99 14.69 -18.17
C LEU A 10 -25.88 14.84 -16.65
N THR A 11 -27.02 14.99 -15.95
CA THR A 11 -27.05 15.09 -14.49
C THR A 11 -26.55 13.80 -13.84
N LEU A 12 -26.90 12.64 -14.40
CA LEU A 12 -26.49 11.34 -13.88
C LEU A 12 -24.98 11.12 -14.02
N VAL A 13 -24.39 11.52 -15.15
CA VAL A 13 -22.94 11.49 -15.37
C VAL A 13 -22.22 12.42 -14.40
N ILE A 14 -22.70 13.65 -14.22
CA ILE A 14 -22.08 14.61 -13.30
C ILE A 14 -22.14 14.10 -11.85
N ALA A 15 -23.28 13.57 -11.42
CA ALA A 15 -23.44 13.00 -10.08
C ALA A 15 -22.51 11.80 -9.86
N PHE A 16 -22.36 10.93 -10.87
CA PHE A 16 -21.47 9.77 -10.80
C PHE A 16 -20.00 10.17 -10.70
N VAL A 17 -19.56 11.13 -11.52
CA VAL A 17 -18.19 11.67 -11.47
C VAL A 17 -17.92 12.36 -10.13
N ALA A 18 -18.89 13.14 -9.61
CA ALA A 18 -18.77 13.78 -8.31
C ALA A 18 -18.66 12.75 -7.16
N ALA A 19 -19.44 11.66 -7.22
CA ALA A 19 -19.37 10.58 -6.25
C ALA A 19 -18.00 9.87 -6.29
N LEU A 20 -17.49 9.54 -7.47
CA LEU A 20 -16.16 8.92 -7.63
C LEU A 20 -15.04 9.83 -7.15
N ALA A 21 -15.10 11.12 -7.48
CA ALA A 21 -14.14 12.11 -6.99
C ALA A 21 -14.20 12.25 -5.46
N GLY A 22 -15.40 12.29 -4.89
CA GLY A 22 -15.62 12.32 -3.44
C GLY A 22 -15.05 11.10 -2.73
N VAL A 23 -15.26 9.89 -3.28
CA VAL A 23 -14.68 8.64 -2.75
C VAL A 23 -13.15 8.67 -2.88
N ALA A 24 -12.60 9.08 -4.02
CA ALA A 24 -11.15 9.12 -4.22
C ALA A 24 -10.45 10.13 -3.30
N ILE A 25 -11.05 11.31 -3.10
CA ILE A 25 -10.55 12.34 -2.18
C ILE A 25 -10.72 11.87 -0.74
N GLY A 26 -11.88 11.31 -0.40
CA GLY A 26 -12.17 10.73 0.92
C GLY A 26 -11.17 9.63 1.28
N CYS A 27 -10.92 8.68 0.38
CA CYS A 27 -9.90 7.65 0.58
C CYS A 27 -8.50 8.25 0.74
N ARG A 28 -8.12 9.29 -0.01
CA ARG A 28 -6.79 9.91 0.12
C ARG A 28 -6.58 10.72 1.40
N LEU A 29 -7.63 11.39 1.88
CA LEU A 29 -7.53 12.29 3.03
C LEU A 29 -7.88 11.58 4.36
N LEU A 30 -8.74 10.57 4.32
CA LEU A 30 -9.34 9.94 5.50
C LEU A 30 -8.87 8.51 5.73
N MET A 31 -8.36 7.78 4.72
CA MET A 31 -7.76 6.47 4.98
C MET A 31 -6.28 6.63 5.37
N PRO A 32 -5.87 6.08 6.53
CA PRO A 32 -4.45 5.89 6.83
C PRO A 32 -3.80 5.04 5.73
N ALA A 33 -2.55 5.37 5.36
CA ALA A 33 -1.75 4.51 4.50
C ALA A 33 -1.72 3.08 5.06
N ALA A 34 -1.83 2.07 4.19
CA ALA A 34 -2.09 0.68 4.58
C ALA A 34 -1.22 0.19 5.78
N PRO A 35 -1.80 -0.53 6.77
CA PRO A 35 -1.23 -0.64 8.13
C PRO A 35 -0.10 -1.67 8.31
N ALA A 36 0.24 -2.45 7.28
CA ALA A 36 1.05 -3.65 7.49
C ALA A 36 2.50 -3.37 7.95
N ALA A 37 3.12 -2.30 7.47
CA ALA A 37 4.50 -1.95 7.85
C ALA A 37 4.56 -1.14 9.16
N SER A 38 3.55 -0.32 9.47
CA SER A 38 3.52 0.53 10.67
C SER A 38 3.31 -0.27 11.96
N ASP A 39 2.55 -1.37 11.89
CA ASP A 39 2.21 -2.15 13.10
C ASP A 39 3.36 -2.99 13.62
N ILE A 40 4.12 -3.66 12.75
CA ILE A 40 5.33 -4.40 13.15
C ILE A 40 6.37 -3.40 13.70
N HIS A 41 6.49 -2.24 13.05
CA HIS A 41 7.43 -1.20 13.43
C HIS A 41 7.14 -0.60 14.82
N MET A 42 5.87 -0.29 15.12
CA MET A 42 5.43 0.16 16.45
C MET A 42 5.63 -0.91 17.52
N LEU A 43 5.46 -2.19 17.17
CA LEU A 43 5.65 -3.31 18.09
C LEU A 43 7.13 -3.51 18.44
N ILE A 44 8.03 -3.31 17.47
CA ILE A 44 9.48 -3.33 17.68
C ILE A 44 9.92 -2.24 18.66
N HIS A 45 9.50 -0.99 18.42
CA HIS A 45 9.88 0.14 19.29
C HIS A 45 9.34 0.01 20.72
N ARG A 46 8.22 -0.68 20.92
CA ARG A 46 7.63 -0.90 22.25
C ARG A 46 8.28 -2.08 22.99
N ASP A 47 8.49 -3.20 22.31
CA ASP A 47 8.83 -4.47 22.95
C ASP A 47 10.35 -4.76 22.90
N ILE A 48 11.13 -3.98 22.14
CA ILE A 48 12.60 -4.11 22.03
C ILE A 48 13.27 -2.83 22.53
N ARG A 49 14.04 -2.94 23.61
CA ARG A 49 14.85 -1.81 24.14
C ARG A 49 16.09 -1.60 23.28
N LEU A 50 16.07 -0.54 22.47
CA LEU A 50 17.18 -0.13 21.62
C LEU A 50 18.17 0.76 22.39
N ASP A 51 19.46 0.62 22.09
CA ASP A 51 20.47 1.60 22.52
C ASP A 51 20.56 2.78 21.52
N PRO A 52 21.21 3.90 21.89
CA PRO A 52 21.26 5.09 21.02
C PRO A 52 21.89 4.84 19.64
N ALA A 53 22.86 3.92 19.54
CA ALA A 53 23.49 3.60 18.26
C ALA A 53 22.54 2.79 17.37
N GLN A 54 21.78 1.86 17.96
CA GLN A 54 20.74 1.09 17.27
C GLN A 54 19.60 1.99 16.78
N THR A 55 19.14 2.95 17.60
CA THR A 55 18.12 3.92 17.19
C THR A 55 18.56 4.71 15.97
N VAL A 56 19.76 5.30 15.99
CA VAL A 56 20.28 6.06 14.84
C VAL A 56 20.42 5.19 13.58
N ALA A 57 20.81 3.92 13.74
CA ALA A 57 20.91 2.99 12.62
C ALA A 57 19.53 2.64 12.04
N LEU A 58 18.52 2.42 12.89
CA LEU A 58 17.15 2.15 12.49
C LEU A 58 16.51 3.36 11.81
N ASP A 59 16.64 4.57 12.36
CA ASP A 59 16.11 5.80 11.76
C ASP A 59 16.61 6.00 10.32
N ARG A 60 17.89 5.66 10.06
CA ARG A 60 18.47 5.71 8.71
C ARG A 60 17.84 4.67 7.79
N LEU A 61 17.62 3.44 8.27
CA LEU A 61 16.95 2.39 7.50
C LEU A 61 15.51 2.75 7.18
N GLU A 62 14.81 3.38 8.13
CA GLU A 62 13.44 3.87 7.96
C GLU A 62 13.36 4.95 6.90
N ALA A 63 14.25 5.95 6.94
CA ALA A 63 14.27 7.02 5.94
C ALA A 63 14.52 6.47 4.52
N GLN A 64 15.45 5.50 4.38
CA GLN A 64 15.73 4.84 3.10
C GLN A 64 14.53 4.02 2.61
N PHE A 65 13.88 3.28 3.51
CA PHE A 65 12.71 2.50 3.15
C PHE A 65 11.51 3.38 2.80
N ALA A 66 11.31 4.50 3.49
CA ALA A 66 10.25 5.47 3.18
C ALA A 66 10.38 6.00 1.74
N ALA A 67 11.60 6.34 1.31
CA ALA A 67 11.86 6.75 -0.08
C ALA A 67 11.53 5.62 -1.08
N THR A 68 11.98 4.39 -0.79
CA THR A 68 11.72 3.22 -1.64
C THR A 68 10.22 2.92 -1.75
N ARG A 69 9.52 2.94 -0.62
CA ARG A 69 8.07 2.73 -0.53
C ARG A 69 7.31 3.78 -1.32
N ALA A 70 7.69 5.06 -1.22
CA ALA A 70 7.03 6.14 -1.96
C ALA A 70 7.09 5.92 -3.48
N VAL A 71 8.22 5.44 -4.00
CA VAL A 71 8.39 5.10 -5.43
C VAL A 71 7.49 3.93 -5.83
N LEU A 72 7.48 2.84 -5.03
CA LEU A 72 6.67 1.66 -5.32
C LEU A 72 5.16 1.96 -5.23
N ASP A 73 4.74 2.74 -4.24
CA ASP A 73 3.35 3.19 -4.10
C ASP A 73 2.92 4.11 -5.25
N ALA A 74 3.82 4.95 -5.76
CA ALA A 74 3.55 5.74 -6.96
C ALA A 74 3.36 4.86 -8.20
N ARG A 75 4.20 3.83 -8.37
CA ARG A 75 4.07 2.84 -9.46
C ARG A 75 2.74 2.10 -9.38
N LEU A 76 2.39 1.56 -8.22
CA LEU A 76 1.11 0.88 -8.00
C LEU A 76 -0.09 1.77 -8.34
N ARG A 77 -0.07 3.05 -7.93
CA ARG A 77 -1.11 4.02 -8.31
C ARG A 77 -1.18 4.24 -9.82
N GLY A 78 -0.04 4.33 -10.50
CA GLY A 78 0.04 4.44 -11.95
C GLY A 78 -0.54 3.21 -12.66
N ASP A 79 -0.28 2.02 -12.13
CA ASP A 79 -0.78 0.75 -12.68
C ASP A 79 -2.29 0.65 -12.51
N ASN A 80 -2.82 1.05 -11.34
CA ASN A 80 -4.26 1.13 -11.10
C ASN A 80 -4.97 2.13 -12.04
N ALA A 81 -4.34 3.26 -12.34
CA ALA A 81 -4.90 4.22 -13.30
C ALA A 81 -4.99 3.61 -14.72
N ARG A 82 -4.00 2.79 -15.12
CA ARG A 82 -4.04 2.06 -16.39
C ARG A 82 -5.12 0.98 -16.40
N LEU A 83 -5.31 0.28 -15.29
CA LEU A 83 -6.40 -0.68 -15.14
C LEU A 83 -7.76 -0.01 -15.29
N ALA A 84 -7.98 1.13 -14.63
CA ALA A 84 -9.22 1.90 -14.78
C ALA A 84 -9.48 2.30 -16.24
N ALA A 85 -8.46 2.81 -16.94
CA ALA A 85 -8.57 3.16 -18.35
C ALA A 85 -8.84 1.95 -19.26
N ALA A 86 -8.30 0.76 -18.93
CA ALA A 86 -8.57 -0.47 -19.66
C ALA A 86 -10.02 -0.94 -19.48
N ILE A 87 -10.53 -0.87 -18.24
CA ILE A 87 -11.93 -1.21 -17.93
C ILE A 87 -12.89 -0.28 -18.68
N GLU A 88 -12.59 1.03 -18.70
CA GLU A 88 -13.38 2.02 -19.46
C GLU A 88 -13.31 1.80 -20.98
N ALA A 89 -12.20 1.28 -21.51
CA ALA A 89 -12.11 1.00 -22.93
C ALA A 89 -12.86 -0.27 -23.34
N GLU A 90 -12.72 -1.35 -22.57
CA GLU A 90 -13.18 -2.68 -22.97
C GLU A 90 -14.56 -3.05 -22.40
N HIS A 91 -14.96 -2.50 -21.24
CA HIS A 91 -16.21 -2.81 -20.53
C HIS A 91 -16.45 -4.32 -20.29
N ARG A 92 -15.38 -5.11 -20.33
CA ARG A 92 -15.34 -6.55 -20.13
C ARG A 92 -13.94 -6.94 -19.68
N ASP A 93 -13.79 -8.15 -19.16
CA ASP A 93 -12.48 -8.75 -18.92
C ASP A 93 -11.83 -9.13 -20.26
N GLY A 94 -11.22 -8.13 -20.90
CA GLY A 94 -10.53 -8.26 -22.17
C GLY A 94 -9.01 -8.21 -21.98
N PRO A 95 -8.25 -8.34 -23.08
CA PRO A 95 -6.80 -8.48 -23.03
C PRO A 95 -6.10 -7.30 -22.35
N ARG A 96 -6.61 -6.07 -22.48
CA ARG A 96 -5.99 -4.90 -21.82
C ARG A 96 -6.29 -4.88 -20.32
N VAL A 97 -7.48 -5.31 -19.92
CA VAL A 97 -7.83 -5.44 -18.49
C VAL A 97 -6.95 -6.49 -17.83
N THR A 98 -6.82 -7.68 -18.43
CA THR A 98 -5.94 -8.74 -17.91
C THR A 98 -4.49 -8.28 -17.78
N GLN A 99 -3.94 -7.63 -18.83
CA GLN A 99 -2.57 -7.12 -18.79
C GLN A 99 -2.36 -6.08 -17.68
N ALA A 100 -3.35 -5.20 -17.46
CA ALA A 100 -3.26 -4.19 -16.42
C ALA A 100 -3.37 -4.80 -15.01
N ILE A 101 -4.18 -5.85 -14.82
CA ILE A 101 -4.24 -6.63 -13.58
C ILE A 101 -2.88 -7.25 -13.27
N ASP A 102 -2.24 -7.88 -14.25
CA ASP A 102 -0.91 -8.51 -14.06
C ASP A 102 0.15 -7.48 -13.66
N ALA A 103 0.10 -6.28 -14.25
CA ALA A 103 0.99 -5.18 -13.85
C ALA A 103 0.75 -4.74 -12.39
N VAL A 104 -0.52 -4.62 -11.98
CA VAL A 104 -0.88 -4.30 -10.59
C VAL A 104 -0.38 -5.39 -9.64
N HIS A 105 -0.56 -6.67 -9.96
CA HIS A 105 -0.04 -7.80 -9.17
C HIS A 105 1.48 -7.77 -9.05
N HIS A 106 2.19 -7.47 -10.14
CA HIS A 106 3.64 -7.36 -10.12
C HIS A 106 4.12 -6.23 -9.21
N SER A 107 3.55 -5.02 -9.36
CA SER A 107 3.86 -3.87 -8.51
C SER A 107 3.52 -4.10 -7.03
N MET A 108 2.41 -4.78 -6.75
CA MET A 108 2.08 -5.20 -5.39
C MET A 108 3.11 -6.20 -4.82
N GLY A 109 3.55 -7.16 -5.63
CA GLY A 109 4.61 -8.11 -5.27
C GLY A 109 5.94 -7.42 -4.98
N ASP A 110 6.31 -6.40 -5.74
CA ASP A 110 7.52 -5.61 -5.51
C ASP A 110 7.46 -4.87 -4.16
N LEU A 111 6.30 -4.29 -3.81
CA LEU A 111 6.08 -3.64 -2.51
C LEU A 111 6.20 -4.64 -1.35
N GLN A 112 5.63 -5.84 -1.49
CA GLN A 112 5.73 -6.90 -0.48
C GLN A 112 7.18 -7.36 -0.28
N LYS A 113 7.92 -7.59 -1.37
CA LYS A 113 9.34 -7.97 -1.31
C LYS A 113 10.19 -6.89 -0.65
N ALA A 114 9.98 -5.61 -1.00
CA ALA A 114 10.68 -4.49 -0.40
C ALA A 114 10.40 -4.40 1.12
N THR A 115 9.15 -4.62 1.52
CA THR A 115 8.75 -4.64 2.94
C THR A 115 9.46 -5.74 3.72
N LEU A 116 9.47 -6.98 3.20
CA LEU A 116 10.20 -8.09 3.85
C LEU A 116 11.71 -7.83 3.91
N THR A 117 12.28 -7.26 2.85
CA THR A 117 13.71 -6.87 2.82
C THR A 117 14.01 -5.86 3.92
N HIS A 118 13.15 -4.87 4.12
CA HIS A 118 13.28 -3.88 5.18
C HIS A 118 13.15 -4.51 6.58
N VAL A 119 12.19 -5.42 6.80
CA VAL A 119 12.04 -6.17 8.06
C VAL A 119 13.34 -6.91 8.41
N PHE A 120 13.94 -7.64 7.46
CA PHE A 120 15.22 -8.29 7.70
C PHE A 120 16.39 -7.31 7.87
N ALA A 121 16.35 -6.15 7.23
CA ALA A 121 17.36 -5.11 7.44
C ALA A 121 17.35 -4.61 8.88
N MET A 122 16.18 -4.36 9.46
CA MET A 122 16.03 -3.98 10.87
C MET A 122 16.54 -5.09 11.80
N ARG A 123 16.19 -6.36 11.53
CA ARG A 123 16.66 -7.50 12.32
C ARG A 123 18.18 -7.54 12.48
N ARG A 124 18.94 -7.19 11.43
CA ARG A 124 20.42 -7.22 11.44
C ARG A 124 21.06 -6.19 12.37
N VAL A 125 20.33 -5.14 12.76
CA VAL A 125 20.81 -4.11 13.71
C VAL A 125 20.69 -4.58 15.16
N LEU A 126 19.85 -5.58 15.40
CA LEU A 126 19.54 -6.08 16.73
C LEU A 126 20.61 -7.04 17.25
N ARG A 127 20.87 -6.99 18.56
CA ARG A 127 21.66 -7.98 19.29
C ARG A 127 20.91 -9.32 19.35
N PRO A 128 21.58 -10.44 19.63
CA PRO A 128 20.96 -11.77 19.60
C PRO A 128 19.72 -11.92 20.49
N ASP A 129 19.73 -11.31 21.68
CA ASP A 129 18.60 -11.32 22.63
C ASP A 129 17.38 -10.54 22.10
N GLN A 130 17.63 -9.40 21.46
CA GLN A 130 16.62 -8.57 20.82
C GLN A 130 16.06 -9.25 19.56
N ALA A 131 16.93 -9.85 18.73
CA ALA A 131 16.55 -10.54 17.50
C ALA A 131 15.62 -11.74 17.76
N ALA A 132 15.84 -12.49 18.84
CA ALA A 132 14.94 -13.58 19.24
C ALA A 132 13.53 -13.06 19.57
N THR A 133 13.43 -11.89 20.19
CA THR A 133 12.13 -11.26 20.47
C THR A 133 11.48 -10.74 19.18
N PHE A 134 12.26 -10.07 18.33
CA PHE A 134 11.84 -9.62 17.00
C PHE A 134 11.25 -10.76 16.16
N ASP A 135 11.96 -11.88 16.06
CA ASP A 135 11.57 -13.03 15.24
C ASP A 135 10.21 -13.60 15.70
N ARG A 136 9.98 -13.68 17.01
CA ARG A 136 8.68 -14.11 17.56
C ARG A 136 7.55 -13.14 17.21
N LEU A 137 7.80 -11.83 17.32
CA LEU A 137 6.80 -10.80 17.01
C LEU A 137 6.41 -10.83 15.52
N VAL A 138 7.40 -10.97 14.64
CA VAL A 138 7.18 -11.06 13.19
C VAL A 138 6.38 -12.31 12.85
N VAL A 139 6.75 -13.48 13.39
CA VAL A 139 6.00 -14.72 13.17
C VAL A 139 4.56 -14.58 13.67
N ALA A 140 4.37 -14.09 14.90
CA ALA A 140 3.05 -13.89 15.47
C ALA A 140 2.17 -13.01 14.57
N LYS A 141 2.71 -11.90 14.06
CA LYS A 141 1.99 -11.00 13.14
C LYS A 141 1.68 -11.60 11.78
N LEU A 142 2.57 -12.43 11.22
CA LEU A 142 2.32 -13.12 9.96
C LEU A 142 1.29 -14.24 10.09
N THR A 143 1.15 -14.81 11.30
CA THR A 143 0.17 -15.87 11.60
C THR A 143 -1.10 -15.37 12.29
N ASP A 144 -1.21 -14.07 12.54
CA ASP A 144 -2.38 -13.46 13.17
C ASP A 144 -3.55 -13.52 12.19
N THR A 145 -4.46 -14.47 12.39
CA THR A 145 -5.62 -14.68 11.53
C THR A 145 -6.76 -13.70 11.79
N GLY A 146 -6.52 -12.61 12.54
CA GLY A 146 -7.49 -11.53 12.73
C GLY A 146 -8.75 -12.02 13.44
N ARG A 147 -8.59 -12.56 14.65
CA ARG A 147 -9.72 -12.92 15.51
C ARG A 147 -10.22 -11.71 16.30
#